data_AF-A0A965IIE7-F1
#
_entry.id   AF-A0A965IIE7-F1
#
_cell.length_a   1.000
_cell.length_b   1.000
_cell.length_c   1.000
_cell.angle_alpha   90.00
_cell.angle_beta   90.00
_cell.angle_gamma   90.00
#
_symmetry.space_group_name_H-M   'P 1'
#
loop_
_entity.id
_entity.type
_entity.pdbx_description
1 polymer ?
#
loop_
_entity_poly.entity_id
_entity_poly.type
_entity_poly.pdbx_seq_one_letter_code
_entity_poly.pdbx_strand_id
1 'polypeptide(L)'
;MINMFSKRSIATFGALSLVAAAAQAADPNLDLLNVDPFFYTNDQTISAGEAAMPGFGNAGNRPTKTHSLVPHLPFYTGYMQTNQTYRFVTVAEQVMTMIGEGKHGLWRMQENGTVRMYLKPGKTGLATGTNIASQTAATINDLYTAHDLSIGFPLYRYPDEQISGGKLNFIDVPISHPVFGRKYANHPAIDLPSFYCTMSEQDYPHAREVVDYMFKQAASTSANAVGPLGKRAGLDVNENYTRVVKLDHFPDARSWVNVGQAGKDQTFLKWLAVDTTRTDTEYYLVERPFFNLSYLFVIGVYNNRNNDDLQYVRPSGEYFDSLKARNLKVKTTLTHAPRFNVLNYRASDGAETRAGAQRVVGTQLFGVHHPNRAAFGGGGACPSKGGDYGRYPNVSGGSGWPTQYEEVTPLCDGVLVDIKFSANLDGGDWADPGSYLANAARDSLTVQYTVQPGTYGRFTDPYNTTRGATNPDQAAIPSTFTLSFPSKRAPVSFRPLRDVTASFAVKSKTKLAGAAPAQPVANSIHSVASSGMTPVGSSCRPIPQQAL
;
A
#
# COMPACT_ATOMS: atom_id res chain seq x y z
N MET A 1 27.59 58.41 -44.16
CA MET A 1 27.18 59.44 -43.19
C MET A 1 26.57 58.67 -42.01
N ILE A 2 27.28 58.37 -40.92
CA ILE A 2 27.91 59.24 -39.91
C ILE A 2 26.92 60.25 -39.33
N ASN A 3 26.44 59.94 -38.12
CA ASN A 3 26.31 60.78 -36.91
C ASN A 3 24.99 60.53 -36.16
N MET A 4 24.90 60.66 -34.84
CA MET A 4 25.78 60.52 -33.66
C MET A 4 24.82 60.76 -32.47
N PHE A 5 24.87 59.87 -31.48
CA PHE A 5 24.58 60.02 -30.04
C PHE A 5 23.60 61.09 -29.50
N SER A 6 22.71 60.68 -28.57
CA SER A 6 22.85 61.04 -27.14
C SER A 6 21.65 60.63 -26.22
N LYS A 7 22.00 59.81 -25.22
CA LYS A 7 21.59 59.80 -23.79
C LYS A 7 20.17 59.40 -23.33
N ARG A 8 20.19 58.27 -22.58
CA ARG A 8 19.77 58.05 -21.17
C ARG A 8 18.56 57.13 -20.92
N SER A 9 18.87 56.11 -20.09
CA SER A 9 18.03 55.39 -19.13
C SER A 9 17.09 54.30 -19.67
N ILE A 10 17.40 53.03 -19.35
CA ILE A 10 16.69 52.22 -18.35
C ILE A 10 17.41 50.87 -18.24
N ALA A 11 17.43 50.36 -17.02
CA ALA A 11 18.19 49.22 -16.54
C ALA A 11 17.54 47.86 -16.87
N THR A 12 18.35 46.82 -16.64
CA THR A 12 17.97 45.45 -16.24
C THR A 12 17.57 44.49 -17.36
N PHE A 13 18.44 43.50 -17.61
CA PHE A 13 18.19 42.05 -17.45
C PHE A 13 19.24 41.27 -18.25
N GLY A 14 20.14 40.55 -17.56
CA GLY A 14 21.11 39.70 -18.25
C GLY A 14 22.31 39.29 -17.41
N ALA A 15 22.09 38.73 -16.22
CA ALA A 15 23.13 37.98 -15.50
C ALA A 15 22.48 37.09 -14.44
N LEU A 16 22.24 35.82 -14.77
CA LEU A 16 22.11 34.72 -13.80
C LEU A 16 22.14 33.38 -14.53
N SER A 17 23.34 32.92 -14.87
CA SER A 17 23.59 31.51 -15.18
C SER A 17 25.03 31.19 -14.82
N LEU A 18 25.32 31.17 -13.51
CA LEU A 18 26.54 30.62 -12.92
C LEU A 18 26.41 30.83 -11.40
N VAL A 19 25.74 29.91 -10.71
CA VAL A 19 26.08 29.32 -9.39
C VAL A 19 24.95 28.32 -9.07
N ALA A 20 25.14 27.05 -9.43
CA ALA A 20 24.48 25.89 -8.81
C ALA A 20 25.10 24.59 -9.35
N ALA A 21 26.43 24.52 -9.34
CA ALA A 21 27.17 23.28 -9.53
C ALA A 21 28.12 23.12 -8.34
N ALA A 22 27.52 23.00 -7.15
CA ALA A 22 28.20 22.59 -5.94
C ALA A 22 27.19 21.83 -5.07
N ALA A 23 27.50 20.56 -4.81
CA ALA A 23 26.89 19.69 -3.81
C ALA A 23 25.40 19.33 -3.99
N GLN A 24 25.10 18.45 -4.96
CA GLN A 24 24.27 17.30 -4.64
C GLN A 24 25.22 16.21 -4.13
N ALA A 25 25.62 16.34 -2.87
CA ALA A 25 25.99 15.16 -2.12
C ALA A 25 24.75 14.28 -2.12
N ALA A 26 24.83 13.09 -2.72
CA ALA A 26 23.86 12.05 -2.47
C ALA A 26 23.72 11.94 -0.96
N ASP A 27 22.51 12.11 -0.45
CA ASP A 27 22.22 11.90 0.97
C ASP A 27 22.65 10.46 1.29
N PRO A 28 23.63 10.23 2.19
CA PRO A 28 24.09 8.89 2.53
C PRO A 28 22.99 8.00 3.14
N ASN A 29 21.80 8.54 3.44
CA ASN A 29 20.64 7.77 3.91
C ASN A 29 19.75 7.20 2.79
N LEU A 30 20.00 7.52 1.51
CA LEU A 30 19.27 6.96 0.36
C LEU A 30 19.79 5.58 -0.09
N ASP A 31 20.89 5.10 0.51
CA ASP A 31 21.52 3.83 0.13
C ASP A 31 20.66 2.61 0.52
N LEU A 32 19.75 2.74 1.50
CA LEU A 32 18.83 1.64 1.92
C LEU A 32 17.76 1.28 0.88
N LEU A 33 17.50 2.15 -0.10
CA LEU A 33 16.47 1.93 -1.14
C LEU A 33 17.05 1.43 -2.46
N ASN A 34 18.38 1.40 -2.61
CA ASN A 34 19.10 0.92 -3.80
C ASN A 34 20.11 -0.17 -3.44
N VAL A 35 19.87 -0.90 -2.33
CA VAL A 35 20.71 -2.04 -1.98
C VAL A 35 20.32 -3.20 -2.87
N ASP A 36 21.32 -3.89 -3.41
CA ASP A 36 21.17 -5.22 -3.97
C ASP A 36 20.22 -6.07 -3.08
N PRO A 37 19.05 -6.52 -3.60
CA PRO A 37 18.03 -7.16 -2.77
C PRO A 37 18.46 -8.53 -2.24
N PHE A 38 19.62 -9.02 -2.67
CA PHE A 38 20.22 -10.25 -2.17
C PHE A 38 21.40 -9.99 -1.23
N PHE A 39 21.66 -8.75 -0.80
CA PHE A 39 22.89 -8.27 -0.12
C PHE A 39 23.53 -9.25 0.88
N TYR A 40 22.72 -10.04 1.59
CA TYR A 40 23.11 -11.08 2.53
C TYR A 40 23.91 -12.25 1.93
N THR A 41 24.10 -12.29 0.61
CA THR A 41 24.98 -13.22 -0.11
C THR A 41 26.07 -12.53 -0.92
N ASN A 42 26.23 -11.19 -0.81
CA ASN A 42 27.13 -10.42 -1.69
C ASN A 42 28.61 -10.67 -1.39
N ASP A 43 28.92 -11.07 -0.16
CA ASP A 43 30.25 -11.42 0.31
C ASP A 43 30.59 -12.91 0.08
N GLN A 44 29.67 -13.68 -0.52
CA GLN A 44 29.83 -15.10 -0.75
C GLN A 44 30.07 -15.42 -2.22
N THR A 45 30.92 -16.42 -2.45
CA THR A 45 31.15 -16.99 -3.78
C THR A 45 31.02 -18.50 -3.71
N ILE A 46 30.42 -19.09 -4.74
CA ILE A 46 30.32 -20.53 -4.91
C ILE A 46 31.75 -21.07 -5.07
N SER A 47 32.17 -21.94 -4.16
CA SER A 47 33.45 -22.63 -4.25
C SER A 47 33.44 -23.66 -5.40
N ALA A 48 34.63 -24.10 -5.83
CA ALA A 48 34.74 -25.16 -6.84
C ALA A 48 34.05 -26.48 -6.41
N GLY A 49 34.06 -26.79 -5.12
CA GLY A 49 33.38 -27.97 -4.57
C GLY A 49 31.86 -27.85 -4.61
N GLU A 50 31.32 -26.67 -4.35
CA GLU A 50 29.88 -26.40 -4.44
C GLU A 50 29.38 -26.34 -5.88
N ALA A 51 30.17 -25.80 -6.81
CA ALA A 51 29.84 -25.79 -8.24
C ALA A 51 29.75 -27.18 -8.86
N ALA A 52 30.42 -28.17 -8.26
CA ALA A 52 30.30 -29.57 -8.64
C ALA A 52 28.94 -30.20 -8.22
N MET A 53 28.16 -29.54 -7.36
CA MET A 53 26.84 -30.01 -6.96
C MET A 53 25.81 -29.71 -8.07
N PRO A 54 25.01 -30.71 -8.51
CA PRO A 54 24.00 -30.49 -9.53
C PRO A 54 23.00 -29.39 -9.15
N GLY A 55 22.89 -28.36 -10.00
CA GLY A 55 21.88 -27.30 -9.88
C GLY A 55 22.23 -26.11 -8.97
N PHE A 56 23.44 -26.07 -8.40
CA PHE A 56 23.89 -25.03 -7.45
C PHE A 56 24.49 -23.79 -8.13
N GLY A 57 25.10 -23.93 -9.32
CA GLY A 57 25.64 -22.83 -10.11
C GLY A 57 27.11 -23.01 -10.47
N ASN A 58 27.76 -21.94 -10.93
CA ASN A 58 29.17 -21.95 -11.34
C ASN A 58 30.09 -21.40 -10.24
N ALA A 59 31.32 -21.91 -10.16
CA ALA A 59 32.31 -21.43 -9.21
C ALA A 59 32.65 -19.94 -9.45
N GLY A 60 32.87 -19.19 -8.38
CA GLY A 60 33.14 -17.75 -8.44
C GLY A 60 31.89 -16.88 -8.63
N ASN A 61 30.74 -17.46 -8.94
CA ASN A 61 29.47 -16.72 -8.93
C ASN A 61 28.91 -16.62 -7.52
N ARG A 62 28.03 -15.66 -7.31
CA ARG A 62 27.24 -15.54 -6.10
C ARG A 62 26.28 -16.72 -5.90
N PRO A 63 26.12 -17.26 -4.69
CA PRO A 63 25.05 -18.20 -4.38
C PRO A 63 23.66 -17.60 -4.65
N THR A 64 22.81 -18.33 -5.38
CA THR A 64 21.41 -17.95 -5.64
C THR A 64 20.41 -18.89 -4.98
N LYS A 65 20.91 -19.93 -4.30
CA LYS A 65 20.14 -20.97 -3.64
C LYS A 65 20.90 -21.47 -2.42
N THR A 66 20.16 -22.00 -1.45
CA THR A 66 20.71 -22.79 -0.33
C THR A 66 21.29 -24.12 -0.81
N HIS A 67 22.08 -24.81 0.02
CA HIS A 67 22.58 -26.17 -0.27
C HIS A 67 21.45 -27.22 -0.41
N SER A 68 20.24 -26.90 0.05
CA SER A 68 19.02 -27.67 -0.20
C SER A 68 18.36 -27.34 -1.54
N LEU A 69 19.00 -26.49 -2.37
CA LEU A 69 18.53 -25.96 -3.66
C LEU A 69 17.31 -25.03 -3.57
N VAL A 70 16.86 -24.67 -2.36
CA VAL A 70 15.80 -23.67 -2.16
C VAL A 70 16.35 -22.31 -2.59
N PRO A 71 15.66 -21.55 -3.47
CA PRO A 71 16.14 -20.27 -3.95
C PRO A 71 16.25 -19.26 -2.82
N HIS A 72 17.29 -18.44 -2.89
CA HIS A 72 17.33 -17.19 -2.14
C HIS A 72 16.25 -16.26 -2.68
N LEU A 73 15.52 -15.61 -1.77
CA LEU A 73 14.46 -14.69 -2.10
C LEU A 73 14.86 -13.26 -1.70
N PRO A 74 14.44 -12.24 -2.45
CA PRO A 74 14.93 -10.90 -2.23
C PRO A 74 14.41 -10.31 -0.91
N PHE A 75 15.15 -9.35 -0.39
CA PHE A 75 14.73 -8.44 0.67
C PHE A 75 14.53 -7.05 0.08
N TYR A 76 13.31 -6.52 0.19
CA TYR A 76 12.99 -5.15 -0.20
C TYR A 76 12.50 -4.37 1.02
N THR A 77 12.87 -3.10 1.11
CA THR A 77 12.38 -2.22 2.16
C THR A 77 12.10 -0.83 1.60
N GLY A 78 11.19 -0.12 2.24
CA GLY A 78 10.82 1.23 1.88
C GLY A 78 9.90 1.85 2.91
N TYR A 79 9.43 3.05 2.63
CA TYR A 79 8.44 3.71 3.48
C TYR A 79 7.42 4.48 2.66
N MET A 80 6.22 4.59 3.22
CA MET A 80 5.18 5.48 2.74
C MET A 80 5.01 6.61 3.75
N GLN A 81 4.73 7.82 3.27
CA GLN A 81 4.35 8.90 4.15
C GLN A 81 3.15 9.68 3.65
N THR A 82 2.46 10.28 4.61
CA THR A 82 1.49 11.35 4.39
C THR A 82 1.57 12.24 5.61
N ASN A 83 1.69 13.55 5.43
CA ASN A 83 1.80 14.53 6.52
C ASN A 83 2.93 14.23 7.53
N GLN A 84 4.10 13.79 7.07
CA GLN A 84 5.24 13.40 7.92
C GLN A 84 4.96 12.24 8.89
N THR A 85 3.88 11.49 8.68
CA THR A 85 3.65 10.24 9.38
C THR A 85 4.17 9.11 8.50
N TYR A 86 5.11 8.32 9.03
CA TYR A 86 5.84 7.31 8.27
C TYR A 86 5.30 5.91 8.57
N ARG A 87 5.17 5.08 7.53
CA ARG A 87 4.81 3.67 7.62
C ARG A 87 5.87 2.89 6.86
N PHE A 88 6.60 2.04 7.56
CA PHE A 88 7.69 1.26 7.01
C PHE A 88 7.13 -0.03 6.43
N VAL A 89 7.50 -0.31 5.19
CA VAL A 89 7.10 -1.53 4.48
C VAL A 89 8.34 -2.31 4.15
N THR A 90 8.33 -3.57 4.54
CA THR A 90 9.41 -4.50 4.25
C THR A 90 8.81 -5.75 3.63
N VAL A 91 9.47 -6.29 2.63
CA VAL A 91 9.21 -7.64 2.14
C VAL A 91 10.50 -8.42 2.31
N ALA A 92 10.53 -9.29 3.32
CA ALA A 92 11.60 -10.23 3.53
C ALA A 92 11.18 -11.57 2.92
N GLU A 93 11.83 -11.97 1.83
CA GLU A 93 11.49 -13.17 1.07
C GLU A 93 10.07 -13.12 0.46
N GLN A 94 9.09 -13.76 1.11
CA GLN A 94 7.66 -13.71 0.77
C GLN A 94 6.80 -13.12 1.89
N VAL A 95 7.39 -12.63 2.97
CA VAL A 95 6.63 -12.04 4.07
C VAL A 95 6.70 -10.53 3.97
N MET A 96 5.56 -9.92 3.68
CA MET A 96 5.37 -8.49 3.79
C MET A 96 5.07 -8.14 5.25
N THR A 97 5.69 -7.08 5.75
CA THR A 97 5.33 -6.42 7.00
C THR A 97 5.16 -4.93 6.77
N MET A 98 4.12 -4.35 7.37
CA MET A 98 3.90 -2.93 7.41
C MET A 98 3.75 -2.48 8.86
N ILE A 99 4.66 -1.63 9.33
CA ILE A 99 4.68 -1.09 10.69
C ILE A 99 4.65 0.43 10.61
N GLY A 100 3.67 1.03 11.27
CA GLY A 100 3.43 2.46 11.27
C GLY A 100 2.88 2.93 12.60
N GLU A 101 1.86 3.76 12.56
CA GLU A 101 1.26 4.33 13.76
C GLU A 101 0.27 3.37 14.45
N GLY A 102 0.20 3.47 15.78
CA GLY A 102 -0.93 2.94 16.53
C GLY A 102 -2.14 3.85 16.36
N LYS A 103 -3.34 3.28 16.24
CA LYS A 103 -4.61 4.01 16.17
C LYS A 103 -4.64 5.05 15.03
N HIS A 104 -4.40 4.58 13.81
CA HIS A 104 -4.56 5.37 12.60
C HIS A 104 -6.03 5.60 12.25
N GLY A 105 -6.38 6.85 11.95
CA GLY A 105 -7.74 7.26 11.57
C GLY A 105 -8.16 6.79 10.19
N LEU A 106 -9.36 6.20 10.10
CA LEU A 106 -9.96 5.79 8.83
C LEU A 106 -11.26 6.54 8.57
N TRP A 107 -11.54 6.76 7.28
CA TRP A 107 -12.74 7.42 6.79
C TRP A 107 -13.67 6.40 6.16
N ARG A 108 -14.94 6.39 6.57
CA ARG A 108 -15.99 5.59 5.96
C ARG A 108 -16.22 6.06 4.53
N MET A 109 -16.30 5.11 3.62
CA MET A 109 -16.76 5.30 2.25
C MET A 109 -17.60 4.09 1.83
N GLN A 110 -18.39 4.25 0.78
CA GLN A 110 -19.17 3.14 0.25
C GLN A 110 -19.33 3.28 -1.26
N GLU A 111 -18.84 2.28 -1.99
CA GLU A 111 -18.95 2.22 -3.44
C GLU A 111 -20.42 2.08 -3.87
N ASN A 112 -20.77 2.72 -4.99
CA ASN A 112 -22.12 2.78 -5.53
C ASN A 112 -22.40 1.71 -6.60
N GLY A 113 -21.44 0.81 -6.84
CA GLY A 113 -21.52 -0.26 -7.84
C GLY A 113 -21.30 0.20 -9.28
N THR A 114 -20.69 1.37 -9.50
CA THR A 114 -20.30 1.86 -10.82
C THR A 114 -18.79 2.04 -10.97
N VAL A 115 -18.36 2.15 -12.21
CA VAL A 115 -17.03 2.60 -12.62
C VAL A 115 -17.22 3.90 -13.37
N ARG A 116 -16.51 4.96 -12.96
CA ARG A 116 -16.45 6.20 -13.73
C ARG A 116 -15.52 6.02 -14.92
N MET A 117 -16.01 6.29 -16.12
CA MET A 117 -15.23 6.28 -17.35
C MET A 117 -15.12 7.70 -17.91
N TYR A 118 -13.89 8.20 -18.04
CA TYR A 118 -13.53 9.52 -18.54
C TYR A 118 -13.39 9.53 -20.07
N LEU A 119 -13.79 10.63 -20.69
CA LEU A 119 -13.67 10.83 -22.14
C LEU A 119 -12.19 10.82 -22.53
N LYS A 120 -11.84 9.99 -23.51
CA LYS A 120 -10.48 9.91 -24.04
C LYS A 120 -10.11 11.21 -24.76
N PRO A 121 -8.83 11.65 -24.71
CA PRO A 121 -8.39 12.82 -25.45
C PRO A 121 -8.74 12.73 -26.94
N GLY A 122 -9.23 13.83 -27.51
CA GLY A 122 -9.57 13.93 -28.94
C GLY A 122 -10.88 13.23 -29.35
N LYS A 123 -11.59 12.55 -28.44
CA LYS A 123 -12.90 11.97 -28.73
C LYS A 123 -14.03 12.96 -28.46
N THR A 124 -15.17 12.76 -29.12
CA THR A 124 -16.41 13.50 -28.84
C THR A 124 -17.31 12.65 -27.96
N GLY A 125 -17.68 13.17 -26.79
CA GLY A 125 -18.53 12.46 -25.85
C GLY A 125 -19.95 12.19 -26.36
N LEU A 126 -20.64 11.28 -25.69
CA LEU A 126 -22.07 11.01 -25.86
C LEU A 126 -22.88 12.26 -25.53
N ALA A 127 -24.07 12.39 -26.12
CA ALA A 127 -24.96 13.51 -25.83
C ALA A 127 -25.48 13.45 -24.39
N THR A 128 -25.72 14.60 -23.78
CA THR A 128 -26.41 14.68 -22.49
C THR A 128 -27.76 13.95 -22.55
N GLY A 129 -28.08 13.18 -21.50
CA GLY A 129 -29.31 12.39 -21.42
C GLY A 129 -29.26 11.03 -22.12
N THR A 130 -28.11 10.65 -22.70
CA THR A 130 -27.92 9.30 -23.23
C THR A 130 -28.11 8.25 -22.12
N ASN A 131 -28.96 7.26 -22.37
CA ASN A 131 -29.08 6.09 -21.50
C ASN A 131 -27.81 5.25 -21.64
N ILE A 132 -27.03 5.16 -20.56
CA ILE A 132 -25.72 4.49 -20.56
C ILE A 132 -25.90 2.97 -20.62
N ALA A 133 -26.87 2.42 -19.89
CA ALA A 133 -27.18 0.99 -19.91
C ALA A 133 -27.56 0.43 -21.29
N SER A 134 -28.00 1.28 -22.24
CA SER A 134 -28.33 0.86 -23.61
C SER A 134 -27.16 1.01 -24.61
N GLN A 135 -26.05 1.62 -24.21
CA GLN A 135 -24.91 1.80 -25.10
C GLN A 135 -24.13 0.51 -25.30
N THR A 136 -23.59 0.32 -26.50
CA THR A 136 -22.77 -0.86 -26.79
C THR A 136 -21.42 -0.76 -26.10
N ALA A 137 -20.85 -1.90 -25.71
CA ALA A 137 -19.48 -1.99 -25.19
C ALA A 137 -18.46 -1.37 -26.17
N ALA A 138 -18.65 -1.54 -27.47
CA ALA A 138 -17.77 -0.98 -28.50
C ALA A 138 -17.80 0.55 -28.50
N THR A 139 -18.99 1.15 -28.41
CA THR A 139 -19.15 2.62 -28.32
C THR A 139 -18.48 3.16 -27.07
N ILE A 140 -18.74 2.56 -25.90
CA ILE A 140 -18.15 3.02 -24.65
C ILE A 140 -16.62 2.90 -24.69
N ASN A 141 -16.09 1.76 -25.13
CA ASN A 141 -14.65 1.53 -25.18
C ASN A 141 -13.94 2.40 -26.22
N ASP A 142 -14.59 2.82 -27.30
CA ASP A 142 -14.01 3.77 -28.25
C ASP A 142 -13.86 5.18 -27.64
N LEU A 143 -14.87 5.62 -26.89
CA LEU A 143 -14.98 6.99 -26.42
C LEU A 143 -14.37 7.23 -25.03
N TYR A 144 -14.48 6.26 -24.11
CA TYR A 144 -14.19 6.44 -22.70
C TYR A 144 -13.18 5.42 -22.16
N THR A 145 -12.52 5.75 -21.05
CA THR A 145 -11.63 4.87 -20.29
C THR A 145 -11.83 5.06 -18.79
N ALA A 146 -11.70 4.00 -17.98
CA ALA A 146 -11.80 4.12 -16.52
C ALA A 146 -10.66 4.95 -15.93
N HIS A 147 -9.45 4.76 -16.45
CA HIS A 147 -8.26 5.53 -16.11
C HIS A 147 -7.24 5.43 -17.25
N ASP A 148 -6.28 6.34 -17.26
CA ASP A 148 -5.07 6.27 -18.08
C ASP A 148 -3.96 7.01 -17.33
N LEU A 149 -3.18 6.25 -16.55
CA LEU A 149 -2.15 6.81 -15.68
C LEU A 149 -1.03 7.52 -16.46
N SER A 150 -0.89 7.26 -17.77
CA SER A 150 0.07 7.96 -18.62
C SER A 150 -0.35 9.40 -18.95
N ILE A 151 -1.66 9.66 -18.96
CA ILE A 151 -2.21 11.02 -19.12
C ILE A 151 -2.11 11.78 -17.80
N GLY A 152 -2.27 11.10 -16.67
CA GLY A 152 -2.23 11.69 -15.33
C GLY A 152 -3.42 12.62 -15.05
N PHE A 153 -3.21 13.61 -14.18
CA PHE A 153 -4.25 14.55 -13.72
C PHE A 153 -5.15 15.14 -14.84
N PRO A 154 -4.63 15.52 -16.02
CA PRO A 154 -5.44 16.05 -17.13
C PRO A 154 -6.58 15.17 -17.64
N LEU A 155 -6.64 13.87 -17.33
CA LEU A 155 -7.80 13.03 -17.67
C LEU A 155 -8.95 13.23 -16.69
N TYR A 156 -8.62 13.47 -15.40
CA TYR A 156 -9.61 13.60 -14.36
C TYR A 156 -10.51 14.83 -14.60
N ARG A 157 -11.80 14.67 -14.29
CA ARG A 157 -12.81 15.72 -14.41
C ARG A 157 -13.55 15.82 -13.10
N TYR A 158 -13.68 17.05 -12.59
CA TYR A 158 -14.48 17.34 -11.42
C TYR A 158 -15.96 17.06 -11.69
N PRO A 159 -16.78 16.82 -10.65
CA PRO A 159 -18.21 16.57 -10.81
C PRO A 159 -18.94 17.65 -11.62
N ASP A 160 -18.57 18.93 -11.46
CA ASP A 160 -19.13 20.07 -12.19
C ASP A 160 -18.72 20.13 -13.67
N GLU A 161 -17.77 19.28 -14.09
CA GLU A 161 -17.27 19.20 -15.46
C GLU A 161 -17.89 18.03 -16.25
N GLN A 162 -18.95 17.37 -15.74
CA GLN A 162 -19.58 16.24 -16.42
C GLN A 162 -20.02 16.57 -17.84
N ILE A 163 -20.49 17.80 -18.06
CA ILE A 163 -21.05 18.24 -19.34
C ILE A 163 -20.21 19.39 -19.88
N SER A 164 -19.73 19.25 -21.13
CA SER A 164 -19.13 20.35 -21.90
C SER A 164 -19.71 20.36 -23.30
N GLY A 165 -20.22 21.52 -23.74
CA GLY A 165 -20.83 21.67 -25.07
C GLY A 165 -22.00 20.71 -25.34
N GLY A 166 -22.77 20.34 -24.31
CA GLY A 166 -23.87 19.37 -24.42
C GLY A 166 -23.42 17.90 -24.58
N LYS A 167 -22.13 17.61 -24.35
CA LYS A 167 -21.54 16.27 -24.40
C LYS A 167 -21.01 15.85 -23.03
N LEU A 168 -21.00 14.54 -22.78
CA LEU A 168 -20.55 13.92 -21.54
C LEU A 168 -19.02 13.74 -21.53
N ASN A 169 -18.33 14.44 -20.64
CA ASN A 169 -16.89 14.31 -20.37
C ASN A 169 -16.55 13.07 -19.54
N PHE A 170 -17.52 12.53 -18.82
CA PHE A 170 -17.42 11.22 -18.18
C PHE A 170 -18.82 10.59 -18.07
N ILE A 171 -18.82 9.28 -17.93
CA ILE A 171 -20.02 8.46 -17.70
C ILE A 171 -19.78 7.54 -16.51
N ASP A 172 -20.82 7.25 -15.74
CA ASP A 172 -20.76 6.26 -14.66
C ASP A 172 -21.47 5.00 -15.15
N VAL A 173 -20.73 3.89 -15.27
CA VAL A 173 -21.22 2.65 -15.86
C VAL A 173 -21.36 1.59 -14.76
N PRO A 174 -22.53 0.95 -14.58
CA PRO A 174 -22.70 -0.08 -13.56
C PRO A 174 -21.83 -1.30 -13.86
N ILE A 175 -21.26 -1.94 -12.84
CA ILE A 175 -20.35 -3.09 -13.02
C ILE A 175 -20.99 -4.29 -13.75
N SER A 176 -22.33 -4.36 -13.78
CA SER A 176 -23.09 -5.37 -14.52
C SER A 176 -23.11 -5.13 -16.04
N HIS A 177 -22.67 -3.96 -16.51
CA HIS A 177 -22.69 -3.61 -17.92
C HIS A 177 -21.75 -4.50 -18.76
N PRO A 178 -22.13 -4.91 -19.99
CA PRO A 178 -21.32 -5.77 -20.84
C PRO A 178 -19.94 -5.22 -21.25
N VAL A 179 -19.71 -3.91 -21.09
CA VAL A 179 -18.40 -3.28 -21.37
C VAL A 179 -17.27 -3.92 -20.55
N PHE A 180 -17.59 -4.42 -19.35
CA PHE A 180 -16.65 -5.14 -18.49
C PHE A 180 -16.53 -6.62 -18.85
N GLY A 181 -16.94 -7.05 -20.05
CA GLY A 181 -16.82 -8.43 -20.50
C GLY A 181 -17.58 -9.44 -19.63
N ARG A 182 -18.63 -8.98 -18.92
CA ARG A 182 -19.41 -9.78 -17.94
C ARG A 182 -18.59 -10.33 -16.76
N LYS A 183 -17.39 -9.80 -16.49
CA LYS A 183 -16.55 -10.17 -15.33
C LYS A 183 -17.33 -10.18 -14.02
N TYR A 184 -18.25 -9.23 -13.86
CA TYR A 184 -19.00 -9.02 -12.62
C TYR A 184 -20.47 -9.47 -12.68
N ALA A 185 -20.87 -10.26 -13.67
CA ALA A 185 -22.27 -10.68 -13.84
C ALA A 185 -22.84 -11.41 -12.61
N ASN A 186 -22.01 -12.19 -11.93
CA ASN A 186 -22.35 -12.95 -10.72
C ASN A 186 -21.78 -12.31 -9.44
N HIS A 187 -21.32 -11.07 -9.52
CA HIS A 187 -20.77 -10.37 -8.37
C HIS A 187 -21.85 -10.20 -7.27
N PRO A 188 -21.54 -10.44 -5.98
CA PRO A 188 -22.48 -10.19 -4.89
C PRO A 188 -22.91 -8.71 -4.85
N ALA A 189 -23.89 -8.37 -4.02
CA ALA A 189 -24.16 -6.95 -3.80
C ALA A 189 -22.94 -6.29 -3.15
N ILE A 190 -22.43 -5.23 -3.77
CA ILE A 190 -21.61 -4.22 -3.10
C ILE A 190 -22.54 -3.46 -2.16
N ASP A 191 -22.53 -3.84 -0.89
CA ASP A 191 -23.45 -3.37 0.14
C ASP A 191 -22.76 -3.02 1.46
N LEU A 192 -21.46 -3.32 1.61
CA LEU A 192 -20.68 -2.95 2.78
C LEU A 192 -19.88 -1.66 2.50
N PRO A 193 -19.75 -0.76 3.49
CA PRO A 193 -18.78 0.30 3.45
C PRO A 193 -17.38 -0.27 3.68
N SER A 194 -16.41 0.48 3.22
CA SER A 194 -15.00 0.33 3.59
C SER A 194 -14.55 1.55 4.38
N PHE A 195 -13.56 1.37 5.24
CA PHE A 195 -12.94 2.43 6.02
C PHE A 195 -11.51 2.58 5.55
N TYR A 196 -11.13 3.76 5.03
CA TYR A 196 -9.88 3.94 4.31
C TYR A 196 -9.05 5.11 4.82
N CYS A 197 -7.75 5.08 4.52
CA CYS A 197 -6.92 6.28 4.57
C CYS A 197 -5.78 6.18 3.55
N THR A 198 -5.32 7.34 3.06
CA THR A 198 -4.18 7.44 2.14
C THR A 198 -2.88 7.18 2.89
N MET A 199 -2.08 6.24 2.39
CA MET A 199 -0.80 5.86 2.99
C MET A 199 0.38 6.58 2.34
N SER A 200 0.29 6.84 1.04
CA SER A 200 1.40 7.32 0.23
C SER A 200 1.17 8.70 -0.37
N GLU A 201 2.26 9.34 -0.76
CA GLU A 201 2.24 10.37 -1.80
C GLU A 201 1.96 9.75 -3.17
N GLN A 202 1.78 10.61 -4.18
CA GLN A 202 1.63 10.20 -5.56
C GLN A 202 2.77 9.27 -5.96
N ASP A 203 2.42 8.15 -6.60
CA ASP A 203 3.36 7.15 -7.15
C ASP A 203 4.34 6.55 -6.13
N TYR A 204 4.10 6.79 -4.82
CA TYR A 204 4.78 6.16 -3.68
C TYR A 204 6.31 6.04 -3.86
N PRO A 205 7.03 7.15 -4.13
CA PRO A 205 8.41 7.13 -4.62
C PRO A 205 9.39 6.39 -3.68
N HIS A 206 9.14 6.44 -2.38
CA HIS A 206 9.98 5.82 -1.34
C HIS A 206 9.63 4.36 -1.02
N ALA A 207 8.57 3.82 -1.62
CA ALA A 207 8.13 2.44 -1.45
C ALA A 207 7.93 1.71 -2.78
N ARG A 208 8.25 2.34 -3.92
CA ARG A 208 7.91 1.82 -5.25
C ARG A 208 8.43 0.42 -5.51
N GLU A 209 9.70 0.17 -5.23
CA GLU A 209 10.30 -1.13 -5.50
C GLU A 209 9.69 -2.24 -4.62
N VAL A 210 9.56 -1.98 -3.31
CA VAL A 210 8.95 -2.94 -2.37
C VAL A 210 7.48 -3.19 -2.70
N VAL A 211 6.73 -2.16 -3.11
CA VAL A 211 5.31 -2.24 -3.49
C VAL A 211 5.12 -2.96 -4.83
N ASP A 212 5.95 -2.66 -5.83
CA ASP A 212 5.90 -3.32 -7.14
C ASP A 212 6.28 -4.80 -7.00
N TYR A 213 7.30 -5.13 -6.21
CA TYR A 213 7.65 -6.51 -5.90
C TYR A 213 6.48 -7.23 -5.20
N MET A 214 5.93 -6.62 -4.15
CA MET A 214 4.82 -7.14 -3.35
C MET A 214 3.61 -7.49 -4.23
N PHE A 215 3.11 -6.52 -4.99
CA PHE A 215 1.94 -6.75 -5.84
C PHE A 215 2.21 -7.74 -6.98
N LYS A 216 3.44 -7.80 -7.49
CA LYS A 216 3.81 -8.78 -8.52
C LYS A 216 3.83 -10.20 -8.00
N GLN A 217 4.32 -10.43 -6.77
CA GLN A 217 4.23 -11.75 -6.14
C GLN A 217 2.78 -12.12 -5.87
N ALA A 218 2.04 -11.21 -5.24
CA ALA A 218 0.66 -11.45 -4.84
C ALA A 218 -0.28 -11.66 -6.04
N ALA A 219 -0.01 -11.05 -7.22
CA ALA A 219 -0.74 -11.31 -8.46
C ALA A 219 -0.54 -12.71 -9.04
N SER A 220 0.53 -13.40 -8.63
CA SER A 220 0.81 -14.77 -9.04
C SER A 220 0.29 -15.81 -8.05
N THR A 221 -0.29 -15.40 -6.93
CA THR A 221 -0.71 -16.27 -5.81
C THR A 221 -2.12 -15.91 -5.34
N SER A 222 -2.63 -16.63 -4.34
CA SER A 222 -3.90 -16.30 -3.68
C SER A 222 -3.82 -15.07 -2.76
N ALA A 223 -2.66 -14.43 -2.59
CA ALA A 223 -2.52 -13.25 -1.72
C ALA A 223 -3.27 -12.01 -2.25
N ASN A 224 -3.54 -11.95 -3.57
CA ASN A 224 -4.44 -10.96 -4.19
C ASN A 224 -5.93 -11.34 -4.11
N ALA A 225 -6.29 -12.46 -3.48
CA ALA A 225 -7.69 -12.86 -3.40
C ALA A 225 -8.45 -11.93 -2.45
N VAL A 226 -9.21 -11.01 -3.03
CA VAL A 226 -10.21 -10.23 -2.31
C VAL A 226 -11.19 -11.19 -1.65
N GLY A 227 -11.24 -11.14 -0.31
CA GLY A 227 -12.08 -12.02 0.48
C GLY A 227 -13.57 -11.63 0.42
N PRO A 228 -14.45 -12.41 1.05
CA PRO A 228 -15.90 -12.22 0.92
C PRO A 228 -16.41 -10.83 1.34
N LEU A 229 -15.80 -10.23 2.37
CA LEU A 229 -16.17 -8.88 2.81
C LEU A 229 -15.64 -7.83 1.83
N GLY A 230 -14.39 -7.98 1.38
CA GLY A 230 -13.78 -7.12 0.36
C GLY A 230 -14.58 -7.08 -0.94
N LYS A 231 -15.12 -8.22 -1.39
CA LYS A 231 -16.01 -8.27 -2.57
C LYS A 231 -17.31 -7.52 -2.34
N ARG A 232 -17.91 -7.68 -1.15
CA ARG A 232 -19.09 -6.91 -0.75
C ARG A 232 -18.82 -5.41 -0.54
N ALA A 233 -17.56 -5.00 -0.47
CA ALA A 233 -17.13 -3.59 -0.52
C ALA A 233 -16.68 -3.15 -1.93
N GLY A 234 -16.67 -4.04 -2.93
CA GLY A 234 -16.31 -3.75 -4.32
C GLY A 234 -14.80 -3.72 -4.61
N LEU A 235 -13.96 -4.22 -3.70
CA LEU A 235 -12.50 -4.16 -3.84
C LEU A 235 -11.95 -5.02 -5.00
N ASP A 236 -12.74 -5.95 -5.55
CA ASP A 236 -12.41 -6.77 -6.73
C ASP A 236 -12.91 -6.17 -8.06
N VAL A 237 -13.45 -4.94 -8.05
CA VAL A 237 -13.73 -4.17 -9.27
C VAL A 237 -12.44 -3.54 -9.78
N ASN A 238 -11.73 -4.27 -10.65
CA ASN A 238 -10.37 -3.95 -11.10
C ASN A 238 -10.25 -2.60 -11.85
N GLU A 239 -11.34 -2.09 -12.41
CA GLU A 239 -11.35 -0.77 -13.02
C GLU A 239 -11.28 0.37 -11.98
N ASN A 240 -11.71 0.10 -10.74
CA ASN A 240 -11.61 1.02 -9.60
C ASN A 240 -10.37 0.75 -8.72
N TYR A 241 -9.99 -0.52 -8.54
CA TYR A 241 -8.83 -0.93 -7.72
C TYR A 241 -7.82 -1.69 -8.58
N THR A 242 -6.69 -1.06 -8.90
CA THR A 242 -5.73 -1.62 -9.86
C THR A 242 -4.91 -2.76 -9.29
N ARG A 243 -4.63 -2.72 -7.98
CA ARG A 243 -3.91 -3.78 -7.25
C ARG A 243 -4.42 -3.88 -5.81
N VAL A 244 -4.56 -5.10 -5.29
CA VAL A 244 -5.06 -5.35 -3.94
C VAL A 244 -4.27 -6.49 -3.33
N VAL A 245 -3.76 -6.29 -2.11
CA VAL A 245 -3.19 -7.37 -1.29
C VAL A 245 -3.95 -7.44 0.02
N LYS A 246 -4.38 -8.64 0.40
CA LYS A 246 -5.03 -8.87 1.70
C LYS A 246 -3.96 -8.87 2.79
N LEU A 247 -4.27 -8.24 3.92
CA LEU A 247 -3.40 -8.09 5.07
C LEU A 247 -3.98 -8.83 6.28
N ASP A 248 -3.08 -9.35 7.10
CA ASP A 248 -3.37 -9.86 8.43
C ASP A 248 -2.81 -8.90 9.48
N HIS A 249 -3.56 -8.66 10.55
CA HIS A 249 -3.04 -7.96 11.71
C HIS A 249 -2.00 -8.82 12.44
N PHE A 250 -0.99 -8.17 13.00
CA PHE A 250 -0.19 -8.81 14.05
C PHE A 250 -1.07 -9.17 15.26
N PRO A 251 -0.72 -10.21 16.05
CA PRO A 251 -1.59 -10.71 17.12
C PRO A 251 -2.01 -9.69 18.20
N ASP A 252 -1.22 -8.65 18.41
CA ASP A 252 -1.48 -7.56 19.36
C ASP A 252 -2.13 -6.32 18.73
N ALA A 253 -2.26 -6.27 17.40
CA ALA A 253 -2.88 -5.18 16.67
C ALA A 253 -4.42 -5.27 16.67
N ARG A 254 -5.09 -4.12 16.67
CA ARG A 254 -6.55 -4.06 16.80
C ARG A 254 -7.18 -3.00 15.90
N SER A 255 -8.48 -3.17 15.68
CA SER A 255 -9.37 -2.06 15.28
C SER A 255 -10.04 -1.46 16.49
N TRP A 256 -10.30 -0.15 16.42
CA TRP A 256 -10.87 0.64 17.49
C TRP A 256 -12.04 1.46 16.96
N VAL A 257 -13.01 1.74 17.83
CA VAL A 257 -14.14 2.61 17.51
C VAL A 257 -14.32 3.70 18.56
N ASN A 258 -14.60 4.93 18.12
CA ASN A 258 -15.02 5.99 19.02
C ASN A 258 -16.49 5.80 19.37
N VAL A 259 -16.78 5.72 20.67
CA VAL A 259 -18.16 5.61 21.17
C VAL A 259 -18.67 6.89 21.83
N GLY A 260 -17.83 7.93 21.88
CA GLY A 260 -18.18 9.23 22.44
C GLY A 260 -18.57 9.18 23.92
N GLN A 261 -19.41 10.14 24.31
CA GLN A 261 -20.07 10.21 25.61
C GLN A 261 -21.40 10.93 25.40
N ALA A 262 -22.49 10.35 25.91
CA ALA A 262 -23.83 10.94 25.81
C ALA A 262 -23.82 12.43 26.23
N GLY A 263 -24.30 13.30 25.34
CA GLY A 263 -24.31 14.76 25.53
C GLY A 263 -23.00 15.48 25.23
N LYS A 264 -21.91 14.76 24.91
CA LYS A 264 -20.57 15.28 24.61
C LYS A 264 -19.90 14.60 23.40
N ASP A 265 -20.67 13.93 22.56
CA ASP A 265 -20.17 13.14 21.40
C ASP A 265 -19.24 13.94 20.47
N GLN A 266 -19.41 15.27 20.38
CA GLN A 266 -18.55 16.13 19.54
C GLN A 266 -17.23 16.53 20.19
N THR A 267 -17.08 16.38 21.51
CA THR A 267 -15.93 16.90 22.28
C THR A 267 -15.25 15.85 23.15
N PHE A 268 -15.80 14.64 23.24
CA PHE A 268 -15.26 13.54 24.03
C PHE A 268 -14.95 12.32 23.16
N LEU A 269 -13.68 11.90 23.15
CA LEU A 269 -13.23 10.73 22.41
C LEU A 269 -13.02 9.54 23.35
N LYS A 270 -13.69 8.43 23.05
CA LYS A 270 -13.58 7.18 23.80
C LYS A 270 -13.39 6.01 22.84
N TRP A 271 -12.15 5.57 22.73
CA TRP A 271 -11.77 4.46 21.85
C TRP A 271 -11.93 3.12 22.55
N LEU A 272 -12.77 2.25 22.01
CA LEU A 272 -12.93 0.87 22.46
C LEU A 272 -12.51 -0.10 21.37
N ALA A 273 -11.84 -1.19 21.76
CA ALA A 273 -11.40 -2.21 20.81
C ALA A 273 -12.60 -2.98 20.26
N VAL A 274 -12.59 -3.24 18.95
CA VAL A 274 -13.59 -4.06 18.27
C VAL A 274 -13.44 -5.53 18.68
N ASP A 275 -14.56 -6.21 18.90
CA ASP A 275 -14.61 -7.66 19.15
C ASP A 275 -14.70 -8.42 17.82
N THR A 276 -13.55 -8.91 17.34
CA THR A 276 -13.43 -9.66 16.08
C THR A 276 -14.05 -11.07 16.14
N THR A 277 -14.48 -11.54 17.32
CA THR A 277 -15.25 -12.79 17.43
C THR A 277 -16.72 -12.61 17.05
N ARG A 278 -17.21 -11.36 17.07
CA ARG A 278 -18.60 -10.96 16.77
C ARG A 278 -18.74 -10.05 15.56
N THR A 279 -17.64 -9.46 15.11
CA THR A 279 -17.55 -8.62 13.92
C THR A 279 -16.49 -9.20 13.00
N ASP A 280 -16.89 -9.66 11.82
CA ASP A 280 -15.97 -10.12 10.79
C ASP A 280 -15.20 -8.92 10.23
N THR A 281 -13.91 -9.11 9.98
CA THR A 281 -13.01 -8.05 9.52
C THR A 281 -12.09 -8.53 8.41
N GLU A 282 -11.83 -7.68 7.42
CA GLU A 282 -10.77 -7.89 6.43
C GLU A 282 -9.98 -6.58 6.22
N TYR A 283 -8.67 -6.69 6.06
CA TYR A 283 -7.77 -5.55 5.86
C TYR A 283 -7.02 -5.69 4.55
N TYR A 284 -6.74 -4.56 3.91
CA TYR A 284 -6.13 -4.52 2.59
C TYR A 284 -5.18 -3.34 2.47
N LEU A 285 -4.08 -3.55 1.74
CA LEU A 285 -3.35 -2.47 1.08
C LEU A 285 -3.76 -2.49 -0.38
N VAL A 286 -4.25 -1.36 -0.89
CA VAL A 286 -4.76 -1.24 -2.25
C VAL A 286 -4.06 -0.12 -3.00
N GLU A 287 -3.81 -0.35 -4.28
CA GLU A 287 -3.57 0.72 -5.24
C GLU A 287 -4.91 1.12 -5.88
N ARG A 288 -5.20 2.42 -5.84
CA ARG A 288 -6.37 2.99 -6.50
C ARG A 288 -6.01 4.34 -7.12
N PRO A 289 -6.42 4.62 -8.38
CA PRO A 289 -6.25 5.94 -8.96
C PRO A 289 -6.98 7.02 -8.14
N PHE A 290 -6.29 8.10 -7.81
CA PHE A 290 -6.83 9.29 -7.16
C PHE A 290 -6.42 10.51 -7.99
N PHE A 291 -7.41 11.25 -8.51
CA PHE A 291 -7.20 12.23 -9.58
C PHE A 291 -6.47 11.69 -10.80
N ASN A 292 -6.72 10.42 -11.16
CA ASN A 292 -6.04 9.68 -12.23
C ASN A 292 -4.51 9.54 -12.03
N LEU A 293 -4.06 9.52 -10.78
CA LEU A 293 -2.68 9.26 -10.36
C LEU A 293 -2.63 8.09 -9.36
N SER A 294 -1.52 7.37 -9.27
CA SER A 294 -1.44 6.17 -8.42
C SER A 294 -1.23 6.54 -6.96
N TYR A 295 -2.05 5.99 -6.06
CA TYR A 295 -1.91 6.14 -4.62
C TYR A 295 -2.17 4.81 -3.91
N LEU A 296 -1.55 4.66 -2.74
CA LEU A 296 -1.77 3.52 -1.86
C LEU A 296 -2.69 3.90 -0.72
N PHE A 297 -3.62 3.00 -0.41
CA PHE A 297 -4.58 3.17 0.67
C PHE A 297 -4.62 1.91 1.53
N VAL A 298 -4.70 2.10 2.85
CA VAL A 298 -5.12 1.02 3.75
C VAL A 298 -6.64 1.03 3.80
N ILE A 299 -7.25 -0.16 3.72
CA ILE A 299 -8.69 -0.34 3.80
C ILE A 299 -9.03 -1.41 4.83
N GLY A 300 -9.94 -1.11 5.75
CA GLY A 300 -10.63 -2.07 6.59
C GLY A 300 -12.09 -2.24 6.18
N VAL A 301 -12.56 -3.48 6.09
CA VAL A 301 -13.97 -3.83 5.83
C VAL A 301 -14.50 -4.62 7.01
N TYR A 302 -15.70 -4.27 7.48
CA TYR A 302 -16.31 -4.84 8.68
C TYR A 302 -17.73 -5.31 8.38
N ASN A 303 -18.15 -6.40 9.04
CA ASN A 303 -19.55 -6.81 9.03
C ASN A 303 -19.90 -7.45 10.38
N ASN A 304 -21.02 -7.02 10.98
CA ASN A 304 -21.47 -7.63 12.23
C ASN A 304 -22.15 -8.97 11.94
N ARG A 305 -21.91 -9.97 12.78
CA ARG A 305 -22.59 -11.27 12.67
C ARG A 305 -24.04 -11.22 13.15
N ASN A 306 -24.39 -10.22 13.97
CA ASN A 306 -25.64 -10.14 14.70
C ASN A 306 -26.58 -9.01 14.26
N ASN A 307 -26.21 -8.20 13.26
CA ASN A 307 -27.06 -7.16 12.69
C ASN A 307 -26.55 -6.76 11.29
N ASP A 308 -27.33 -5.96 10.59
CA ASP A 308 -27.03 -5.46 9.25
C ASP A 308 -26.70 -3.96 9.22
N ASP A 309 -26.29 -3.36 10.34
CA ASP A 309 -26.06 -1.91 10.47
C ASP A 309 -25.07 -1.37 9.43
N LEU A 310 -24.12 -2.20 9.00
CA LEU A 310 -23.12 -1.85 8.01
C LEU A 310 -23.62 -2.05 6.57
N GLN A 311 -24.80 -2.62 6.34
CA GLN A 311 -25.28 -2.91 4.99
C GLN A 311 -26.14 -1.78 4.45
N TYR A 312 -25.90 -1.38 3.19
CA TYR A 312 -26.72 -0.41 2.49
C TYR A 312 -26.56 -0.51 0.97
N VAL A 313 -27.66 -0.37 0.23
CA VAL A 313 -27.68 -0.13 -1.21
C VAL A 313 -28.73 0.94 -1.48
N ARG A 314 -28.37 1.98 -2.23
CA ARG A 314 -29.34 3.00 -2.63
C ARG A 314 -30.46 2.36 -3.47
N PRO A 315 -31.75 2.57 -3.14
CA PRO A 315 -32.87 1.98 -3.89
C PRO A 315 -33.16 2.70 -5.23
N SER A 316 -32.12 3.11 -5.95
CA SER A 316 -32.24 3.79 -7.24
C SER A 316 -30.99 3.65 -8.11
N GLY A 317 -31.16 3.90 -9.41
CA GLY A 317 -30.09 3.87 -10.41
C GLY A 317 -29.86 2.49 -11.03
N GLU A 318 -29.10 2.48 -12.13
CA GLU A 318 -28.89 1.29 -12.97
C GLU A 318 -28.28 0.11 -12.20
N TYR A 319 -27.42 0.41 -11.22
CA TYR A 319 -26.85 -0.63 -10.36
C TYR A 319 -27.92 -1.33 -9.52
N PHE A 320 -28.80 -0.58 -8.85
CA PHE A 320 -29.91 -1.15 -8.07
C PHE A 320 -30.90 -1.92 -8.95
N ASP A 321 -31.20 -1.40 -10.14
CA ASP A 321 -32.05 -2.10 -11.11
C ASP A 321 -31.43 -3.44 -11.53
N SER A 322 -30.11 -3.49 -11.70
CA SER A 322 -29.40 -4.74 -11.99
C SER A 322 -29.41 -5.74 -10.83
N LEU A 323 -29.45 -5.27 -9.58
CA LEU A 323 -29.59 -6.14 -8.40
C LEU A 323 -31.00 -6.72 -8.30
N LYS A 324 -32.03 -5.90 -8.55
CA LYS A 324 -33.43 -6.35 -8.61
C LYS A 324 -33.64 -7.36 -9.72
N ALA A 325 -33.10 -7.13 -10.91
CA ALA A 325 -33.19 -8.06 -12.03
C ALA A 325 -32.56 -9.44 -11.71
N ARG A 326 -31.56 -9.47 -10.81
CA ARG A 326 -30.93 -10.68 -10.30
C ARG A 326 -31.59 -11.25 -9.04
N ASN A 327 -32.71 -10.67 -8.59
CA ASN A 327 -33.44 -11.08 -7.39
C ASN A 327 -32.58 -11.11 -6.10
N LEU A 328 -31.61 -10.19 -6.00
CA LEU A 328 -30.77 -10.07 -4.81
C LEU A 328 -31.49 -9.26 -3.73
N LYS A 329 -31.51 -9.78 -2.50
CA LYS A 329 -32.04 -9.07 -1.33
C LYS A 329 -30.98 -8.12 -0.80
N VAL A 330 -31.32 -6.84 -0.69
CA VAL A 330 -30.41 -5.79 -0.20
C VAL A 330 -31.13 -4.88 0.79
N LYS A 331 -30.40 -4.37 1.77
CA LYS A 331 -30.89 -3.36 2.70
C LYS A 331 -30.85 -1.98 2.04
N THR A 332 -31.99 -1.30 1.99
CA THR A 332 -32.12 0.00 1.31
C THR A 332 -32.27 1.19 2.27
N THR A 333 -32.23 0.93 3.57
CA THR A 333 -32.30 1.97 4.61
C THR A 333 -30.91 2.20 5.17
N LEU A 334 -30.38 3.42 5.02
CA LEU A 334 -29.06 3.77 5.48
C LEU A 334 -28.99 3.85 7.01
N THR A 335 -27.96 3.24 7.59
CA THR A 335 -27.56 3.49 8.98
C THR A 335 -26.41 4.50 8.99
N HIS A 336 -26.70 5.74 9.39
CA HIS A 336 -25.72 6.84 9.40
C HIS A 336 -24.57 6.57 10.38
N ALA A 337 -24.88 6.06 11.57
CA ALA A 337 -23.91 5.71 12.61
C ALA A 337 -24.04 4.22 12.94
N PRO A 338 -23.31 3.33 12.25
CA PRO A 338 -23.41 1.90 12.46
C PRO A 338 -22.87 1.52 13.84
N ARG A 339 -23.41 0.44 14.42
CA ARG A 339 -22.88 -0.12 15.66
C ARG A 339 -21.76 -1.11 15.39
N PHE A 340 -20.78 -1.18 16.29
CA PHE A 340 -19.73 -2.21 16.30
C PHE A 340 -19.81 -3.00 17.60
N ASN A 341 -19.57 -4.31 17.54
CA ASN A 341 -19.35 -5.08 18.76
C ASN A 341 -17.97 -4.70 19.32
N VAL A 342 -17.92 -4.31 20.59
CA VAL A 342 -16.66 -3.97 21.28
C VAL A 342 -16.30 -5.04 22.29
N LEU A 343 -15.04 -5.09 22.71
CA LEU A 343 -14.58 -5.95 23.80
C LEU A 343 -14.95 -5.36 25.16
N ASN A 344 -15.09 -6.24 26.17
CA ASN A 344 -15.24 -5.81 27.55
C ASN A 344 -14.14 -4.81 27.90
N TYR A 345 -14.51 -3.77 28.62
CA TYR A 345 -13.58 -2.72 29.01
C TYR A 345 -13.84 -2.34 30.46
N ARG A 346 -12.77 -1.90 31.13
CA ARG A 346 -12.87 -1.33 32.47
C ARG A 346 -13.24 0.15 32.35
N ALA A 347 -14.35 0.54 32.96
CA ALA A 347 -14.77 1.93 33.04
C ALA A 347 -13.85 2.72 33.98
N SER A 348 -13.96 4.06 33.95
CA SER A 348 -13.13 4.97 34.75
C SER A 348 -13.32 4.82 36.26
N ASP A 349 -14.43 4.23 36.70
CA ASP A 349 -14.73 3.88 38.09
C ASP A 349 -14.15 2.52 38.51
N GLY A 350 -13.42 1.85 37.63
CA GLY A 350 -12.81 0.53 37.88
C GLY A 350 -13.74 -0.65 37.63
N ALA A 351 -15.02 -0.42 37.32
CA ALA A 351 -15.97 -1.49 37.02
C ALA A 351 -15.73 -2.11 35.65
N GLU A 352 -15.79 -3.43 35.54
CA GLU A 352 -15.79 -4.11 34.23
C GLU A 352 -17.17 -3.93 33.59
N THR A 353 -17.20 -3.23 32.45
CA THR A 353 -18.43 -3.05 31.67
C THR A 353 -18.51 -4.17 30.64
N ARG A 354 -19.61 -4.95 30.70
CA ARG A 354 -19.91 -5.93 29.65
C ARG A 354 -20.10 -5.22 28.33
N ALA A 355 -19.36 -5.68 27.33
CA ALA A 355 -19.42 -5.07 26.03
C ALA A 355 -20.54 -5.64 25.15
N GLY A 356 -21.00 -4.77 24.26
CA GLY A 356 -22.09 -5.00 23.34
C GLY A 356 -21.92 -4.14 22.10
N ALA A 357 -22.97 -4.06 21.29
CA ALA A 357 -22.96 -3.21 20.10
C ALA A 357 -22.99 -1.72 20.50
N GLN A 358 -21.96 -0.96 20.14
CA GLN A 358 -21.83 0.47 20.44
C GLN A 358 -21.88 1.30 19.16
N ARG A 359 -22.59 2.43 19.18
CA ARG A 359 -22.69 3.35 18.03
C ARG A 359 -21.35 4.06 17.82
N VAL A 360 -20.88 4.09 16.58
CA VAL A 360 -19.68 4.86 16.21
C VAL A 360 -20.00 6.35 16.15
N VAL A 361 -19.09 7.16 16.68
CA VAL A 361 -19.13 8.62 16.64
C VAL A 361 -17.92 9.11 15.84
N GLY A 362 -18.16 9.63 14.64
CA GLY A 362 -17.12 10.31 13.86
C GLY A 362 -16.69 11.64 14.49
N THR A 363 -15.49 12.09 14.17
CA THR A 363 -14.98 13.40 14.60
C THR A 363 -15.24 14.47 13.54
N GLN A 364 -15.25 15.73 13.95
CA GLN A 364 -15.30 16.87 13.02
C GLN A 364 -13.91 17.23 12.47
N LEU A 365 -12.86 16.53 12.92
CA LEU A 365 -11.48 16.85 12.61
C LEU A 365 -10.97 16.02 11.43
N PHE A 366 -10.08 16.60 10.65
CA PHE A 366 -9.28 15.86 9.67
C PHE A 366 -8.12 15.17 10.41
N GLY A 367 -8.34 13.98 10.96
CA GLY A 367 -7.30 13.25 11.68
C GLY A 367 -7.06 13.78 13.10
N VAL A 368 -7.29 12.97 14.13
CA VAL A 368 -7.01 13.31 15.54
C VAL A 368 -5.53 13.58 15.82
N HIS A 369 -4.63 13.19 14.90
CA HIS A 369 -3.20 13.43 14.97
C HIS A 369 -2.74 14.72 14.26
N HIS A 370 -3.66 15.55 13.74
CA HIS A 370 -3.33 16.76 12.97
C HIS A 370 -3.96 18.04 13.57
N PRO A 371 -3.51 18.50 14.76
CA PRO A 371 -4.16 19.58 15.51
C PRO A 371 -4.10 20.96 14.83
N ASN A 372 -3.15 21.21 13.92
CA ASN A 372 -3.01 22.48 13.19
C ASN A 372 -3.02 22.27 11.67
N ARG A 373 -4.11 21.70 11.15
CA ARG A 373 -4.22 21.36 9.72
C ARG A 373 -4.16 22.58 8.79
N ALA A 374 -4.67 23.74 9.25
CA ALA A 374 -4.65 25.00 8.49
C ALA A 374 -3.23 25.43 8.09
N ALA A 375 -2.20 25.13 8.89
CA ALA A 375 -0.81 25.43 8.58
C ALA A 375 -0.25 24.65 7.37
N PHE A 376 -0.95 23.60 6.92
CA PHE A 376 -0.51 22.71 5.84
C PHE A 376 -1.34 22.88 4.55
N GLY A 377 -2.11 23.97 4.42
CA GLY A 377 -2.78 24.33 3.16
C GLY A 377 -3.96 23.41 2.76
N GLY A 378 -4.54 22.66 3.70
CA GLY A 378 -5.66 21.75 3.46
C GLY A 378 -6.74 21.85 4.55
N GLY A 379 -8.00 21.55 4.18
CA GLY A 379 -9.16 21.62 5.06
C GLY A 379 -8.98 20.90 6.39
N GLY A 380 -9.39 21.56 7.47
CA GLY A 380 -9.29 21.04 8.83
C GLY A 380 -10.52 20.26 9.31
N ALA A 381 -11.59 20.24 8.52
CA ALA A 381 -12.87 19.64 8.90
C ALA A 381 -13.14 18.35 8.12
N CYS A 382 -13.74 17.36 8.80
CA CYS A 382 -14.27 16.16 8.16
C CYS A 382 -15.26 16.55 7.05
N PRO A 383 -15.18 15.97 5.83
CA PRO A 383 -16.16 16.23 4.79
C PRO A 383 -17.58 15.88 5.29
N SER A 384 -18.57 16.68 4.88
CA SER A 384 -19.95 16.55 5.34
C SER A 384 -20.71 15.41 4.64
N LYS A 385 -20.16 14.86 3.55
CA LYS A 385 -20.76 13.83 2.70
C LYS A 385 -19.71 12.90 2.09
N GLY A 386 -20.14 11.73 1.64
CA GLY A 386 -19.34 10.85 0.79
C GLY A 386 -19.17 11.39 -0.63
N GLY A 387 -18.65 10.57 -1.55
CA GLY A 387 -18.48 10.96 -2.95
C GLY A 387 -17.12 11.60 -3.25
N ASP A 388 -17.01 12.24 -4.41
CA ASP A 388 -15.76 12.72 -4.98
C ASP A 388 -15.06 13.78 -4.12
N TYR A 389 -13.79 13.54 -3.76
CA TYR A 389 -12.96 14.52 -3.05
C TYR A 389 -12.71 15.80 -3.86
N GLY A 390 -12.96 15.78 -5.18
CA GLY A 390 -12.88 16.96 -6.04
C GLY A 390 -13.49 18.22 -5.41
N ARG A 391 -12.70 19.32 -5.40
CA ARG A 391 -13.03 20.64 -4.82
C ARG A 391 -12.99 20.74 -3.29
N TYR A 392 -12.67 19.68 -2.54
CA TYR A 392 -12.34 19.83 -1.11
C TYR A 392 -11.18 20.83 -0.93
N PRO A 393 -11.22 21.75 0.05
CA PRO A 393 -12.08 21.79 1.24
C PRO A 393 -13.39 22.57 1.10
N ASN A 394 -13.82 22.91 -0.11
CA ASN A 394 -15.15 23.52 -0.28
C ASN A 394 -16.22 22.55 0.24
N VAL A 395 -17.26 23.10 0.87
CA VAL A 395 -18.36 22.34 1.51
C VAL A 395 -19.10 21.38 0.56
N SER A 396 -18.90 21.53 -0.75
CA SER A 396 -19.46 20.66 -1.78
C SER A 396 -18.60 19.43 -2.09
N GLY A 397 -17.34 19.39 -1.66
CA GLY A 397 -16.42 18.26 -1.86
C GLY A 397 -16.77 17.06 -0.95
N GLY A 398 -16.63 15.86 -1.49
CA GLY A 398 -16.87 14.60 -0.79
C GLY A 398 -15.64 14.06 -0.06
N SER A 399 -15.74 12.80 0.38
CA SER A 399 -14.75 12.16 1.24
C SER A 399 -13.92 11.08 0.59
N GLY A 400 -13.95 10.93 -0.74
CA GLY A 400 -13.22 9.88 -1.43
C GLY A 400 -13.35 9.98 -2.93
N TRP A 401 -14.08 9.05 -3.54
CA TRP A 401 -14.11 8.87 -4.99
C TRP A 401 -15.47 9.15 -5.59
N PRO A 402 -15.50 9.50 -6.88
CA PRO A 402 -16.74 9.74 -7.60
C PRO A 402 -17.71 8.55 -7.67
N THR A 403 -17.20 7.32 -7.49
CA THR A 403 -17.99 6.09 -7.50
C THR A 403 -18.59 5.77 -6.12
N GLN A 404 -18.78 6.76 -5.26
CA GLN A 404 -19.24 6.57 -3.88
C GLN A 404 -20.56 7.27 -3.61
N TYR A 405 -21.34 6.70 -2.69
CA TYR A 405 -22.58 7.31 -2.23
C TYR A 405 -22.30 8.58 -1.42
N GLU A 406 -22.93 9.69 -1.81
CA GLU A 406 -22.81 10.96 -1.11
C GLU A 406 -23.53 10.95 0.25
N GLU A 407 -24.66 10.25 0.36
CA GLU A 407 -25.47 10.13 1.56
C GLU A 407 -24.77 9.37 2.70
N VAL A 408 -23.70 8.62 2.38
CA VAL A 408 -22.90 7.91 3.37
C VAL A 408 -21.94 8.88 4.04
N THR A 409 -22.20 9.19 5.31
CA THR A 409 -21.37 10.10 6.09
C THR A 409 -19.98 9.51 6.34
N PRO A 410 -18.88 10.28 6.21
CA PRO A 410 -17.53 9.73 6.27
C PRO A 410 -17.06 9.28 7.65
N LEU A 411 -17.75 9.68 8.71
CA LEU A 411 -17.42 9.30 10.10
C LEU A 411 -15.90 9.40 10.40
N CYS A 412 -15.26 10.51 10.02
CA CYS A 412 -13.79 10.63 10.06
C CYS A 412 -13.24 10.23 11.43
N ASP A 413 -12.25 9.34 11.41
CA ASP A 413 -11.61 8.74 12.57
C ASP A 413 -12.55 7.97 13.51
N GLY A 414 -13.84 7.84 13.23
CA GLY A 414 -14.75 7.06 14.07
C GLY A 414 -14.33 5.59 14.19
N VAL A 415 -13.59 5.09 13.20
CA VAL A 415 -12.88 3.81 13.20
C VAL A 415 -11.39 4.07 13.08
N LEU A 416 -10.60 3.42 13.93
CA LEU A 416 -9.14 3.42 13.87
C LEU A 416 -8.60 2.01 13.67
N VAL A 417 -7.39 1.91 13.13
CA VAL A 417 -6.66 0.65 12.99
C VAL A 417 -5.21 0.82 13.44
N ASP A 418 -4.64 -0.19 14.08
CA ASP A 418 -3.19 -0.20 14.34
C ASP A 418 -2.47 -0.59 13.06
N ILE A 419 -1.58 0.28 12.54
CA ILE A 419 -0.79 -0.03 11.33
C ILE A 419 0.34 -1.00 11.71
N LYS A 420 -0.04 -2.27 11.86
CA LYS A 420 0.86 -3.37 12.19
C LYS A 420 0.32 -4.63 11.52
N PHE A 421 0.73 -4.81 10.27
CA PHE A 421 0.22 -5.84 9.38
C PHE A 421 1.31 -6.73 8.83
N SER A 422 0.96 -7.98 8.54
CA SER A 422 1.76 -8.91 7.76
C SER A 422 0.95 -9.48 6.59
N ALA A 423 1.63 -10.00 5.57
CA ALA A 423 1.02 -10.84 4.54
C ALA A 423 2.03 -11.83 3.98
N ASN A 424 1.64 -13.10 3.80
CA ASN A 424 2.43 -14.07 3.05
C ASN A 424 2.09 -13.93 1.55
N LEU A 425 3.04 -13.42 0.78
CA LEU A 425 2.86 -13.08 -0.64
C LEU A 425 2.76 -14.30 -1.55
N ASP A 426 3.22 -15.46 -1.10
CA ASP A 426 3.03 -16.74 -1.79
C ASP A 426 1.63 -17.35 -1.51
N GLY A 427 0.84 -16.75 -0.62
CA GLY A 427 -0.47 -17.21 -0.20
C GLY A 427 -0.43 -18.43 0.74
N GLY A 428 0.76 -18.91 1.11
CA GLY A 428 0.95 -20.02 2.04
C GLY A 428 0.94 -19.54 3.49
N ASP A 429 0.40 -20.35 4.39
CA ASP A 429 0.54 -20.14 5.84
C ASP A 429 1.85 -20.80 6.31
N TRP A 430 2.51 -20.21 7.31
CA TRP A 430 3.64 -20.84 8.01
C TRP A 430 3.20 -22.09 8.78
N ALA A 431 1.92 -22.18 9.16
CA ALA A 431 1.34 -23.37 9.76
C ALA A 431 1.09 -24.52 8.75
N ASP A 432 1.21 -24.26 7.44
CA ASP A 432 1.08 -25.32 6.43
C ASP A 432 2.32 -26.23 6.46
N PRO A 433 2.17 -27.51 6.84
CA PRO A 433 3.30 -28.43 6.97
C PRO A 433 4.00 -28.73 5.65
N GLY A 434 3.42 -28.34 4.51
CA GLY A 434 4.02 -28.46 3.18
C GLY A 434 4.82 -27.23 2.74
N SER A 435 4.75 -26.12 3.47
CA SER A 435 5.46 -24.87 3.13
C SER A 435 6.96 -24.96 3.45
N TYR A 436 7.78 -24.37 2.59
CA TYR A 436 9.24 -24.22 2.78
C TYR A 436 10.04 -25.51 3.04
N LEU A 437 9.51 -26.69 2.67
CA LEU A 437 10.20 -27.95 2.91
C LEU A 437 11.52 -28.06 2.12
N ALA A 438 12.55 -28.61 2.76
CA ALA A 438 13.89 -28.76 2.17
C ALA A 438 13.92 -29.66 0.92
N ASN A 439 12.90 -30.49 0.73
CA ASN A 439 12.77 -31.37 -0.44
C ASN A 439 12.11 -30.70 -1.65
N ALA A 440 11.55 -29.49 -1.48
CA ALA A 440 10.82 -28.76 -2.52
C ALA A 440 11.63 -28.60 -3.81
N ALA A 441 12.91 -28.24 -3.68
CA ALA A 441 13.79 -28.00 -4.82
C ALA A 441 14.39 -29.25 -5.46
N ARG A 442 14.20 -30.43 -4.85
CA ARG A 442 14.66 -31.73 -5.38
C ARG A 442 13.53 -32.53 -6.01
N ASP A 443 12.30 -32.03 -5.97
CA ASP A 443 11.08 -32.67 -6.45
C ASP A 443 10.90 -34.13 -5.95
N SER A 444 11.35 -34.41 -4.73
CA SER A 444 11.39 -35.77 -4.15
C SER A 444 10.74 -35.81 -2.77
N LEU A 445 10.12 -36.92 -2.37
CA LEU A 445 9.64 -37.11 -0.99
C LEU A 445 10.74 -37.65 -0.05
N THR A 446 11.89 -38.02 -0.61
CA THR A 446 13.04 -38.53 0.13
C THR A 446 14.31 -37.79 -0.29
N VAL A 447 15.10 -37.33 0.67
CA VAL A 447 16.38 -36.66 0.41
C VAL A 447 17.48 -37.41 1.15
N GLN A 448 18.48 -37.87 0.39
CA GLN A 448 19.68 -38.49 0.94
C GLN A 448 20.69 -37.40 1.28
N TYR A 449 21.13 -37.37 2.53
CA TYR A 449 22.14 -36.45 3.02
C TYR A 449 23.47 -37.18 3.18
N THR A 450 24.56 -36.53 2.77
CA THR A 450 25.93 -36.97 3.07
C THR A 450 26.53 -35.94 4.01
N VAL A 451 27.02 -36.37 5.16
CA VAL A 451 27.61 -35.51 6.19
C VAL A 451 28.92 -36.14 6.67
N GLN A 452 29.78 -35.34 7.29
CA GLN A 452 30.97 -35.90 7.93
C GLN A 452 30.52 -36.76 9.14
N PRO A 453 30.87 -38.06 9.18
CA PRO A 453 30.48 -38.91 10.30
C PRO A 453 31.16 -38.44 11.59
N GLY A 454 30.42 -38.45 12.71
CA GLY A 454 30.93 -37.97 13.98
C GLY A 454 30.01 -38.30 15.16
N THR A 455 30.54 -38.18 16.36
CA THR A 455 29.74 -38.23 17.59
C THR A 455 29.43 -36.80 18.01
N TYR A 456 28.18 -36.38 17.81
CA TYR A 456 27.70 -35.05 18.13
C TYR A 456 27.09 -35.02 19.53
N GLY A 457 27.08 -33.84 20.15
CA GLY A 457 26.51 -33.65 21.48
C GLY A 457 27.46 -34.02 22.64
N ARG A 458 28.68 -34.53 22.41
CA ARG A 458 29.62 -34.76 23.51
C ARG A 458 29.97 -33.44 24.20
N PHE A 459 29.75 -33.34 25.52
CA PHE A 459 30.22 -32.18 26.28
C PHE A 459 31.74 -32.09 26.22
N THR A 460 32.27 -30.91 25.90
CA THR A 460 33.71 -30.64 25.82
C THR A 460 34.16 -29.54 26.76
N ASP A 461 33.23 -28.84 27.41
CA ASP A 461 33.56 -27.80 28.36
C ASP A 461 33.96 -28.39 29.74
N PRO A 462 34.95 -27.79 30.43
CA PRO A 462 35.45 -28.31 31.70
C PRO A 462 34.36 -28.41 32.78
N TYR A 463 33.32 -27.59 32.74
CA TYR A 463 32.28 -27.60 33.76
C TYR A 463 31.41 -28.86 33.68
N ASN A 464 31.10 -29.36 32.49
CA ASN A 464 30.37 -30.61 32.33
C ASN A 464 31.29 -31.84 32.36
N THR A 465 32.49 -31.76 31.77
CA THR A 465 33.40 -32.92 31.71
C THR A 465 34.02 -33.28 33.06
N THR A 466 34.31 -32.31 33.92
CA THR A 466 34.89 -32.59 35.26
C THR A 466 33.90 -33.21 36.23
N ARG A 467 32.59 -33.02 36.02
CA ARG A 467 31.52 -33.61 36.82
C ARG A 467 31.04 -34.96 36.29
N GLY A 468 31.68 -35.48 35.24
CA GLY A 468 31.30 -36.76 34.61
C GLY A 468 29.93 -36.73 33.91
N ALA A 469 29.38 -35.54 33.62
CA ALA A 469 28.10 -35.43 32.95
C ALA A 469 28.24 -35.87 31.48
N THR A 470 27.31 -36.69 31.01
CA THR A 470 27.18 -37.05 29.60
C THR A 470 25.95 -36.38 29.02
N ASN A 471 26.03 -35.92 27.78
CA ASN A 471 24.87 -35.37 27.10
C ASN A 471 23.92 -36.51 26.71
N PRO A 472 22.66 -36.54 27.20
CA PRO A 472 21.69 -37.56 26.81
C PRO A 472 21.34 -37.53 25.32
N ASP A 473 21.58 -36.40 24.65
CA ASP A 473 21.36 -36.23 23.21
C ASP A 473 22.63 -36.53 22.40
N GLN A 474 23.65 -37.12 23.03
CA GLN A 474 24.85 -37.57 22.31
C GLN A 474 24.47 -38.66 21.32
N ALA A 475 24.67 -38.38 20.03
CA ALA A 475 24.33 -39.29 18.95
C ALA A 475 25.51 -39.47 18.00
N ALA A 476 25.71 -40.70 17.54
CA ALA A 476 26.56 -40.96 16.39
C ALA A 476 25.76 -40.65 15.12
N ILE A 477 26.24 -39.69 14.33
CA ILE A 477 25.67 -39.37 13.03
C ILE A 477 26.45 -40.16 11.97
N PRO A 478 25.80 -41.05 11.19
CA PRO A 478 26.45 -41.80 10.12
C PRO A 478 26.83 -40.88 8.97
N SER A 479 27.75 -41.32 8.11
CA SER A 479 28.19 -40.55 6.93
C SER A 479 27.07 -40.26 5.93
N THR A 480 25.97 -41.04 5.99
CA THR A 480 24.79 -40.86 5.18
C THR A 480 23.52 -41.22 5.94
N PHE A 481 22.46 -40.45 5.76
CA PHE A 481 21.12 -40.79 6.23
C PHE A 481 20.07 -40.23 5.29
N THR A 482 18.87 -40.83 5.29
CA THR A 482 17.76 -40.43 4.43
C THR A 482 16.65 -39.84 5.27
N LEU A 483 16.22 -38.63 4.94
CA LEU A 483 15.02 -38.03 5.51
C LEU A 483 13.85 -38.23 4.55
N SER A 484 12.69 -38.56 5.11
CA SER A 484 11.43 -38.69 4.38
C SER A 484 10.51 -37.53 4.77
N PHE A 485 9.86 -36.93 3.78
CA PHE A 485 8.98 -35.79 3.94
C PHE A 485 7.53 -36.23 3.64
N PRO A 486 6.54 -35.75 4.40
CA PRO A 486 5.14 -36.15 4.21
C PRO A 486 4.50 -35.58 2.94
N SER A 487 5.10 -34.54 2.35
CA SER A 487 4.65 -33.90 1.13
C SER A 487 5.81 -33.21 0.40
N LYS A 488 5.63 -32.84 -0.88
CA LYS A 488 6.52 -31.94 -1.61
C LYS A 488 5.70 -30.79 -2.19
N ARG A 489 6.23 -29.57 -2.13
CA ARG A 489 5.70 -28.40 -2.84
C ARG A 489 6.76 -27.86 -3.79
N ALA A 490 6.32 -27.19 -4.86
CA ALA A 490 7.24 -26.50 -5.74
C ALA A 490 7.96 -25.38 -4.96
N PRO A 491 9.24 -25.09 -5.25
CA PRO A 491 9.93 -23.94 -4.66
C PRO A 491 9.18 -22.65 -4.95
N VAL A 492 9.18 -21.73 -3.99
CA VAL A 492 8.72 -20.36 -4.21
C VAL A 492 9.55 -19.75 -5.34
N SER A 493 8.88 -19.36 -6.42
CA SER A 493 9.52 -18.65 -7.53
C SER A 493 9.32 -17.15 -7.37
N PHE A 494 10.39 -16.37 -7.24
CA PHE A 494 10.29 -14.92 -7.34
C PHE A 494 10.28 -14.48 -8.81
N ARG A 495 9.57 -13.39 -9.10
CA ARG A 495 9.60 -12.74 -10.42
C ARG A 495 10.38 -11.41 -10.35
N PRO A 496 11.57 -11.29 -10.96
CA PRO A 496 12.35 -10.06 -10.90
C PRO A 496 11.59 -8.90 -11.54
N LEU A 497 11.70 -7.68 -10.98
CA LEU A 497 11.31 -6.48 -11.70
C LEU A 497 12.14 -6.41 -13.00
N ARG A 498 11.52 -6.05 -14.13
CA ARG A 498 12.29 -5.97 -15.38
C ARG A 498 13.35 -4.88 -15.22
N ASP A 499 14.60 -5.18 -15.60
CA ASP A 499 15.67 -4.19 -15.59
C ASP A 499 15.24 -2.96 -16.38
N VAL A 500 15.05 -1.84 -15.69
CA VAL A 500 15.10 -0.53 -16.33
C VAL A 500 16.59 -0.29 -16.57
N THR A 501 17.12 -0.77 -17.70
CA THR A 501 18.51 -0.54 -18.08
C THR A 501 18.76 0.97 -18.20
N ALA A 502 19.29 1.58 -17.15
CA ALA A 502 20.00 2.84 -17.25
C ALA A 502 21.32 2.55 -17.98
N SER A 503 21.36 2.87 -19.26
CA SER A 503 22.55 2.80 -20.09
C SER A 503 23.60 3.81 -19.61
N PHE A 504 24.45 3.42 -18.66
CA PHE A 504 25.69 4.13 -18.37
C PHE A 504 26.82 3.50 -19.19
N ALA A 505 27.07 4.08 -20.36
CA ALA A 505 28.25 3.78 -21.15
C ALA A 505 29.49 4.30 -20.41
N VAL A 506 30.26 3.39 -19.81
CA VAL A 506 31.60 3.67 -19.30
C VAL A 506 32.51 3.94 -20.49
N LYS A 507 32.95 5.20 -20.67
CA LYS A 507 34.18 5.51 -21.40
C LYS A 507 35.26 5.86 -20.40
N SER A 508 36.05 4.86 -20.03
CA SER A 508 37.32 5.05 -19.33
C SER A 508 38.26 5.89 -20.20
N LYS A 509 38.75 7.02 -19.68
CA LYS A 509 40.07 7.54 -20.05
C LYS A 509 40.81 7.96 -18.79
N THR A 510 41.75 7.10 -18.43
CA THR A 510 42.85 7.34 -17.51
C THR A 510 43.66 8.56 -17.94
N LYS A 511 44.00 9.44 -16.99
CA LYS A 511 45.29 10.12 -16.99
C LYS A 511 45.68 10.50 -15.55
N LEU A 512 46.63 9.74 -15.01
CA LEU A 512 47.43 10.11 -13.84
C LEU A 512 48.36 11.27 -14.19
N ALA A 513 48.45 12.25 -13.29
CA ALA A 513 49.62 13.06 -12.93
C ALA A 513 49.15 14.05 -11.83
N GLY A 514 49.79 14.28 -10.68
CA GLY A 514 51.01 13.78 -10.05
C GLY A 514 51.26 14.63 -8.78
N ALA A 515 51.98 14.05 -7.80
CA ALA A 515 52.82 14.70 -6.76
C ALA A 515 52.16 15.72 -5.78
N ALA A 516 52.45 15.81 -4.47
CA ALA A 516 53.20 15.08 -3.44
C ALA A 516 52.82 15.73 -2.06
N PRO A 517 53.35 15.31 -0.89
CA PRO A 517 52.62 15.25 0.39
C PRO A 517 52.97 16.35 1.43
N ALA A 518 52.13 16.50 2.47
CA ALA A 518 52.54 17.11 3.75
C ALA A 518 51.72 16.58 4.95
N GLN A 519 52.41 16.51 6.08
CA GLN A 519 52.14 15.79 7.34
C GLN A 519 51.38 16.64 8.41
N PRO A 520 51.07 16.12 9.62
CA PRO A 520 49.83 16.34 10.37
C PRO A 520 49.91 17.44 11.44
N VAL A 521 48.75 17.99 11.87
CA VAL A 521 48.62 18.78 13.12
C VAL A 521 47.26 18.52 13.78
N ALA A 522 47.31 18.48 15.12
CA ALA A 522 46.29 18.05 16.07
C ALA A 522 45.13 19.03 16.33
N ASN A 523 44.04 18.46 16.84
CA ASN A 523 42.98 18.96 17.73
C ASN A 523 42.80 20.48 17.93
N SER A 524 41.59 20.97 17.64
CA SER A 524 40.85 21.82 18.58
C SER A 524 39.34 21.80 18.32
N ILE A 525 38.60 21.86 19.42
CA ILE A 525 37.15 21.88 19.56
C ILE A 525 36.61 23.23 19.08
N HIS A 526 35.58 23.25 18.22
CA HIS A 526 34.65 24.38 18.14
C HIS A 526 33.21 23.96 17.84
N SER A 527 32.33 24.64 18.55
CA SER A 527 30.87 24.59 18.60
C SER A 527 30.18 24.58 17.24
N VAL A 528 29.18 23.70 17.10
CA VAL A 528 28.18 23.78 16.03
C VAL A 528 27.19 24.89 16.40
N ALA A 529 27.42 26.08 15.85
CA ALA A 529 26.39 27.10 15.76
C ALA A 529 25.42 26.72 14.64
N SER A 530 24.14 26.82 14.96
CA SER A 530 23.03 26.72 14.02
C SER A 530 23.15 27.74 12.89
N SER A 531 23.19 27.27 11.66
CA SER A 531 22.84 28.05 10.49
C SER A 531 21.66 27.37 9.81
N GLY A 532 20.56 28.12 9.72
CA GLY A 532 19.28 27.65 9.22
C GLY A 532 19.37 27.19 7.77
N MET A 533 18.75 26.04 7.50
CA MET A 533 18.36 25.65 6.16
C MET A 533 16.87 25.92 5.99
N THR A 534 16.60 26.90 5.12
CA THR A 534 15.30 27.20 4.53
C THR A 534 14.79 25.96 3.78
N PRO A 535 13.53 25.53 3.97
CA PRO A 535 12.97 24.42 3.19
C PRO A 535 12.79 24.83 1.73
N VAL A 536 13.48 24.14 0.84
CA VAL A 536 13.25 24.19 -0.61
C VAL A 536 12.33 23.02 -0.95
N GLY A 537 11.17 23.31 -1.57
CA GLY A 537 10.37 22.30 -2.28
C GLY A 537 8.93 22.09 -1.83
N SER A 538 8.18 23.14 -1.49
CA SER A 538 6.71 23.08 -1.44
C SER A 538 6.12 23.13 -2.86
N SER A 539 5.99 21.98 -3.53
CA SER A 539 5.19 21.87 -4.76
C SER A 539 3.72 21.60 -4.43
N CYS A 540 3.10 22.57 -3.77
CA CYS A 540 1.65 22.81 -3.78
C CYS A 540 1.47 24.32 -3.62
N ARG A 541 1.90 25.09 -4.63
CA ARG A 541 1.45 26.47 -4.76
C ARG A 541 0.03 26.45 -5.37
N PRO A 542 -0.94 27.17 -4.78
CA PRO A 542 -2.23 27.39 -5.41
C PRO A 542 -2.04 28.11 -6.74
N ILE A 543 -2.73 27.65 -7.77
CA ILE A 543 -2.87 28.38 -9.04
C ILE A 543 -3.65 29.67 -8.73
N PRO A 544 -3.17 30.87 -9.11
CA PRO A 544 -3.95 32.08 -8.99
C PRO A 544 -5.14 32.01 -9.97
N GLN A 545 -6.36 32.11 -9.44
CA GLN A 545 -7.52 32.46 -10.24
C GLN A 545 -7.32 33.88 -10.79
N GLN A 546 -7.16 34.03 -12.10
CA GLN A 546 -7.43 35.29 -12.78
C GLN A 546 -8.53 35.05 -13.82
N ALA A 547 -9.70 35.60 -13.47
CA ALA A 547 -10.84 36.05 -14.26
C ALA A 547 -11.09 35.49 -15.68
N LEU A 548 -12.34 35.02 -15.83
CA LEU A 548 -13.15 34.69 -17.01
C LEU A 548 -13.15 33.23 -17.47
#